data_AF-A0A956VVT3-F1
#
_entry.id   AF-A0A956VVT3-F1
#
_cell.length_a   1.000
_cell.length_b   1.000
_cell.length_c   1.000
_cell.angle_alpha   90.00
_cell.angle_beta   90.00
_cell.angle_gamma   90.00
#
_symmetry.space_group_name_H-M   'P 1'
#
loop_
_entity.id
_entity.type
_entity.pdbx_description
1 polymer ?
#
loop_
_entity_poly.entity_id
_entity_poly.type
_entity_poly.pdbx_seq_one_letter_code
_entity_poly.pdbx_strand_id
1 'polypeptide(L)'
;MTTLRLPSGVDGTRTLTTDDARRWLRTRLFNSPANTVISLVLLAVLGWASWRFFSWLVLSANFDVVRANRRLLLVGRFPLGEEWRIWPVLYGFGVAVMWSWGAWGRVTRNALIAFAVFGILVLPIMAGASGTLQLAPAAVLAALAYFAARASSRSAGGRTRA
;
A
#
# COMPACT_ATOMS: atom_id res chain seq x y z
N MET A 1 34.20 0.10 29.13
CA MET A 1 34.11 -0.79 27.95
C MET A 1 32.98 -1.78 28.21
N THR A 2 31.77 -1.49 27.73
CA THR A 2 30.57 -2.30 28.00
C THR A 2 30.18 -3.06 26.76
N THR A 3 30.51 -4.36 26.73
CA THR A 3 30.17 -5.26 25.63
C THR A 3 28.72 -5.70 25.77
N LEU A 4 27.84 -5.18 24.91
CA LEU A 4 26.47 -5.65 24.76
C LEU A 4 26.50 -7.07 24.15
N ARG A 5 26.41 -8.10 24.98
CA ARG A 5 26.16 -9.49 24.53
C ARG A 5 24.71 -9.58 24.04
N LEU A 6 24.50 -9.57 22.73
CA LEU A 6 23.27 -10.07 22.13
C LEU A 6 23.20 -11.59 22.38
N PRO A 7 22.10 -12.12 22.95
CA PRO A 7 21.92 -13.55 23.10
C PRO A 7 21.96 -14.22 21.73
N SER A 8 22.90 -15.14 21.57
CA SER A 8 23.07 -16.00 20.39
C SER A 8 21.78 -16.74 20.09
N GLY A 9 21.15 -16.41 18.95
CA GLY A 9 19.95 -17.09 18.50
C GLY A 9 19.43 -16.72 17.11
N VAL A 10 20.15 -15.91 16.33
CA VAL A 10 19.79 -15.62 14.93
C VAL A 10 20.74 -16.38 14.00
N ASP A 11 20.73 -17.70 14.13
CA ASP A 11 21.28 -18.60 13.13
C ASP A 11 20.20 -18.96 12.11
N GLY A 12 20.50 -18.67 10.84
CA GLY A 12 19.81 -19.20 9.68
C GLY A 12 18.43 -18.60 9.39
N THR A 13 18.05 -18.62 8.12
CA THR A 13 16.69 -18.40 7.66
C THR A 13 15.78 -19.50 8.23
N ARG A 14 15.34 -19.35 9.49
CA ARG A 14 14.34 -20.24 10.08
C ARG A 14 13.04 -20.07 9.31
N THR A 15 12.68 -21.07 8.53
CA THR A 15 11.33 -21.21 7.99
C THR A 15 10.38 -21.30 9.18
N LEU A 16 9.60 -20.24 9.42
CA LEU A 16 8.59 -20.23 10.48
C LEU A 16 7.61 -21.37 10.21
N THR A 17 7.69 -22.43 11.00
CA THR A 17 6.77 -23.55 10.89
C THR A 17 5.47 -23.19 11.57
N THR A 18 4.37 -23.85 11.21
CA THR A 18 3.07 -23.69 11.90
C THR A 18 3.17 -24.00 13.39
N ASP A 19 4.11 -24.86 13.77
CA ASP A 19 4.37 -25.23 15.16
C ASP A 19 5.03 -24.09 15.96
N ASP A 20 5.91 -23.31 15.31
CA ASP A 20 6.52 -22.12 15.93
C ASP A 20 5.47 -21.03 16.17
N ALA A 21 4.58 -20.81 15.19
CA ALA A 21 3.47 -19.87 15.33
C ALA A 21 2.50 -20.29 16.44
N ARG A 22 2.15 -21.58 16.53
CA ARG A 22 1.30 -22.13 17.60
C ARG A 22 1.94 -21.98 18.97
N ARG A 23 3.24 -22.27 19.08
CA ARG A 23 4.00 -22.14 20.34
C ARG A 23 4.08 -20.68 20.80
N TRP A 24 4.25 -19.74 19.87
CA TRP A 24 4.24 -18.31 20.14
C TRP A 24 2.86 -17.83 20.63
N LEU A 25 1.78 -18.24 19.96
CA LEU A 25 0.40 -17.91 20.36
C LEU A 25 0.11 -18.39 21.79
N ARG A 26 0.48 -19.63 22.10
CA ARG A 26 0.24 -20.23 23.43
C ARG A 26 1.01 -19.53 24.54
N THR A 27 2.25 -19.13 24.26
CA THR A 27 3.13 -18.47 25.26
C THR A 27 2.86 -16.98 25.42
N ARG A 28 2.32 -16.29 24.41
CA ARG A 28 2.04 -14.84 24.45
C ARG A 28 0.58 -14.52 24.77
N LEU A 29 -0.38 -15.16 24.10
CA LEU A 29 -1.80 -14.85 24.28
C LEU A 29 -2.48 -15.73 25.35
N PHE A 30 -2.09 -17.01 25.45
CA PHE A 30 -2.74 -18.00 26.33
C PHE A 30 -1.88 -18.42 27.52
N ASN A 31 -0.99 -17.54 27.99
CA ASN A 31 -0.08 -17.82 29.10
C ASN A 31 -0.81 -18.11 30.42
N SER A 32 -1.91 -17.41 30.68
CA SER A 32 -2.71 -17.51 31.90
C SER A 32 -4.19 -17.73 31.56
N PRO A 33 -4.98 -18.38 32.44
CA PRO A 33 -6.43 -18.48 32.28
C PRO A 33 -7.10 -17.10 32.12
N ALA A 34 -6.64 -16.09 32.85
CA ALA A 34 -7.15 -14.71 32.72
C ALA A 34 -6.83 -14.13 31.33
N ASN A 35 -5.59 -14.30 30.86
CA ASN A 35 -5.18 -13.84 29.52
C ASN A 35 -5.93 -14.60 28.41
N THR A 36 -6.26 -15.86 28.64
CA THR A 36 -7.06 -16.68 27.72
C THR A 36 -8.48 -16.14 27.58
N VAL A 37 -9.14 -15.86 28.72
CA VAL A 37 -10.49 -15.29 28.73
C VAL A 37 -10.50 -13.91 28.07
N ILE A 38 -9.55 -13.04 28.43
CA ILE A 38 -9.45 -11.69 27.84
C ILE A 38 -9.19 -11.78 26.34
N SER A 39 -8.29 -12.65 25.88
CA SER A 39 -8.00 -12.84 24.45
C SER A 39 -9.22 -13.35 23.70
N LEU A 40 -9.98 -14.29 24.27
CA LEU A 40 -11.18 -14.83 23.65
C LEU A 40 -12.29 -13.78 23.57
N VAL A 41 -12.50 -13.00 24.64
CA VAL A 41 -13.45 -11.88 24.66
C VAL A 41 -13.05 -10.83 23.62
N LEU A 42 -11.77 -10.47 23.54
CA LEU A 42 -11.30 -9.49 22.56
C LEU A 42 -11.50 -9.99 21.13
N LEU A 43 -11.22 -11.27 20.86
CA LEU A 43 -11.45 -11.88 19.56
C LEU A 43 -12.94 -11.86 19.20
N ALA A 44 -13.82 -12.18 20.16
CA ALA A 44 -15.26 -12.14 19.95
C ALA A 44 -15.77 -10.71 19.66
N VAL A 45 -15.29 -9.71 20.41
CA VAL A 45 -15.62 -8.30 20.20
C VAL A 45 -15.12 -7.81 18.84
N LEU A 46 -13.87 -8.12 18.48
CA LEU A 46 -13.30 -7.75 17.19
C LEU A 46 -14.03 -8.43 16.03
N GLY A 47 -14.39 -9.70 16.18
CA GLY A 47 -15.17 -10.44 15.21
C GLY A 47 -16.56 -9.84 15.02
N TRP A 48 -17.26 -9.54 16.13
CA TRP A 48 -18.58 -8.90 16.10
C TRP A 48 -18.53 -7.48 15.50
N ALA A 49 -17.56 -6.65 15.92
CA ALA A 49 -17.38 -5.30 15.40
C ALA A 49 -17.06 -5.33 13.90
N SER A 50 -16.17 -6.23 13.47
CA SER A 50 -15.85 -6.44 12.06
C SER A 50 -17.08 -6.86 11.28
N TRP A 51 -17.84 -7.85 11.76
CA TRP A 51 -19.07 -8.29 11.12
C TRP A 51 -20.08 -7.15 10.97
N ARG A 52 -20.31 -6.36 12.03
CA ARG A 52 -21.23 -5.21 11.99
C ARG A 52 -20.76 -4.14 11.02
N PHE A 53 -19.46 -3.84 11.03
CA PHE A 53 -18.86 -2.86 10.13
C PHE A 53 -18.99 -3.28 8.66
N PHE A 54 -18.59 -4.50 8.32
CA PHE A 54 -18.67 -4.99 6.93
C PHE A 54 -20.12 -5.20 6.47
N SER A 55 -21.01 -5.69 7.35
CA SER A 55 -22.43 -5.80 7.04
C SER A 55 -23.01 -4.43 6.71
N TRP A 56 -22.72 -3.41 7.52
CA TRP A 56 -23.13 -2.04 7.23
C TRP A 56 -22.51 -1.55 5.92
N LEU A 57 -21.20 -1.71 5.74
CA LEU A 57 -20.46 -1.23 4.58
C LEU A 57 -21.00 -1.78 3.26
N VAL A 58 -21.42 -3.04 3.22
CA VAL A 58 -21.87 -3.71 1.99
C VAL A 58 -23.39 -3.64 1.81
N LEU A 59 -24.17 -3.77 2.88
CA LEU A 59 -25.63 -3.96 2.78
C LEU A 59 -26.44 -2.69 3.08
N SER A 60 -25.90 -1.75 3.85
CA SER A 60 -26.66 -0.60 4.36
C SER A 60 -26.05 0.76 4.01
N ALA A 61 -24.76 0.82 3.69
CA ALA A 61 -24.07 2.07 3.42
C ALA A 61 -24.59 2.69 2.12
N ASN A 62 -25.19 3.89 2.25
CA ASN A 62 -25.64 4.66 1.11
C ASN A 62 -24.47 5.46 0.53
N PHE A 63 -23.83 4.90 -0.50
CA PHE A 63 -22.75 5.55 -1.23
C PHE A 63 -23.22 6.62 -2.24
N ASP A 64 -24.52 6.87 -2.36
CA ASP A 64 -25.03 7.89 -3.29
C ASP A 64 -24.56 9.30 -2.92
N VAL A 65 -24.43 9.61 -1.62
CA VAL A 65 -23.90 10.90 -1.18
C VAL A 65 -22.45 11.08 -1.65
N VAL A 66 -21.64 10.01 -1.58
CA VAL A 66 -20.24 10.02 -2.05
C VAL A 66 -20.18 10.13 -3.57
N ARG A 67 -21.03 9.37 -4.29
CA ARG A 67 -21.09 9.44 -5.76
C ARG A 67 -21.55 10.80 -6.27
N ALA A 68 -22.58 11.38 -5.64
CA ALA A 68 -23.11 12.70 -5.96
C ALA A 68 -22.10 13.81 -5.68
N ASN A 69 -21.29 13.67 -4.62
CA ASN A 69 -20.33 14.69 -4.20
C ASN A 69 -18.86 14.34 -4.52
N ARG A 70 -18.61 13.34 -5.38
CA ARG A 70 -17.25 12.85 -5.69
C ARG A 70 -16.30 13.96 -6.12
N ARG A 71 -16.82 14.94 -6.86
CA ARG A 71 -16.08 16.11 -7.34
C ARG A 71 -15.64 16.99 -6.17
N LEU A 72 -16.55 17.30 -5.26
CA LEU A 72 -16.23 18.07 -4.06
C LEU A 72 -15.23 17.33 -3.15
N LEU A 73 -15.34 16.01 -3.05
CA LEU A 73 -14.47 15.20 -2.19
C LEU A 73 -13.05 15.00 -2.75
N LEU A 74 -12.90 14.84 -4.06
CA LEU A 74 -11.62 14.53 -4.70
C LEU A 74 -10.91 15.75 -5.30
N VAL A 75 -11.69 16.67 -5.87
CA VAL A 75 -11.19 17.84 -6.60
C VAL A 75 -11.39 19.13 -5.78
N GLY A 76 -12.32 19.13 -4.82
CA GLY A 76 -12.63 20.28 -3.99
C GLY A 76 -13.55 21.29 -4.68
N ARG A 77 -13.43 22.57 -4.33
CA ARG A 77 -14.20 23.69 -4.91
C ARG A 77 -13.59 24.23 -6.21
N PHE A 78 -12.93 23.38 -6.99
CA PHE A 78 -12.28 23.81 -8.23
C PHE A 78 -13.33 24.27 -9.26
N PRO A 79 -13.11 25.39 -9.98
CA PRO A 79 -14.03 25.83 -11.02
C PRO A 79 -14.18 24.77 -12.12
N LEU A 80 -15.41 24.67 -12.66
CA LEU A 80 -15.72 23.75 -13.76
C LEU A 80 -14.87 24.10 -14.98
N GLY A 81 -14.19 23.10 -15.56
CA GLY A 81 -13.35 23.27 -16.74
C GLY A 81 -11.87 23.57 -16.46
N GLU A 82 -11.48 23.91 -15.23
CA GLU A 82 -10.07 24.14 -14.87
C GLU A 82 -9.38 22.92 -14.21
N GLU A 83 -10.11 21.82 -14.07
CA GLU A 83 -9.64 20.58 -13.44
C GLU A 83 -8.43 19.97 -14.15
N TRP A 84 -8.20 20.33 -15.42
CA TRP A 84 -7.06 19.88 -16.19
C TRP A 84 -5.71 20.22 -15.52
N ARG A 85 -5.67 21.30 -14.71
CA ARG A 85 -4.48 21.78 -13.99
C ARG A 85 -3.99 20.82 -12.91
N ILE A 86 -4.85 19.92 -12.45
CA ILE A 86 -4.52 18.94 -11.40
C ILE A 86 -3.62 17.84 -11.99
N TRP A 87 -3.82 17.49 -13.27
CA TRP A 87 -3.10 16.38 -13.91
C TRP A 87 -1.59 16.58 -14.01
N PRO A 88 -1.06 17.75 -14.45
CA PRO A 88 0.38 17.97 -14.47
C PRO A 88 1.05 17.75 -13.11
N VAL A 89 0.39 18.16 -12.01
CA VAL A 89 0.92 17.95 -10.65
C VAL A 89 0.94 16.46 -10.31
N LEU A 90 -0.13 15.73 -10.62
CA LEU A 90 -0.20 14.28 -10.43
C LEU A 90 0.84 13.53 -11.29
N TYR A 91 1.07 13.98 -12.53
CA TYR A 91 2.11 13.42 -13.40
C TYR A 91 3.50 13.67 -12.83
N GLY A 92 3.79 14.90 -12.40
CA GLY A 92 5.07 15.24 -11.77
C GLY A 92 5.32 14.42 -10.51
N PHE A 93 4.29 14.26 -9.66
CA PHE A 93 4.38 13.41 -8.48
C PHE A 93 4.64 11.93 -8.85
N GLY A 94 3.89 11.37 -9.79
CA GLY A 94 4.08 10.00 -10.25
C GLY A 94 5.48 9.74 -10.84
N VAL A 95 5.98 10.70 -11.62
CA VAL A 95 7.36 10.69 -12.15
C VAL A 95 8.37 10.72 -11.01
N ALA A 96 8.23 11.62 -10.03
CA ALA A 96 9.16 11.72 -8.91
C ALA A 96 9.21 10.43 -8.06
N VAL A 97 8.04 9.84 -7.80
CA VAL A 97 7.94 8.57 -7.06
C VAL A 97 8.61 7.44 -7.85
N MET A 98 8.30 7.29 -9.15
CA MET A 98 8.89 6.23 -9.96
C MET A 98 10.37 6.41 -10.22
N TRP A 99 10.84 7.65 -10.36
CA TRP A 99 12.25 7.96 -10.47
C TRP A 99 13.00 7.57 -9.19
N SER A 100 12.47 7.94 -8.03
CA SER A 100 13.04 7.57 -6.73
C SER A 100 13.08 6.06 -6.56
N TRP A 101 11.99 5.37 -6.94
CA TRP A 101 11.92 3.91 -6.87
C TRP A 101 12.86 3.21 -7.84
N GLY A 102 13.08 3.76 -9.04
CA GLY A 102 14.01 3.21 -10.04
C GLY A 102 15.49 3.40 -9.68
N ALA A 103 15.79 4.47 -8.94
CA ALA A 103 17.14 4.76 -8.47
C ALA A 103 17.58 3.79 -7.36
N TRP A 104 16.72 3.51 -6.38
CA TRP A 104 17.10 2.76 -5.17
C TRP A 104 16.50 1.36 -5.08
N GLY A 105 15.34 1.14 -5.69
CA GLY A 105 14.55 -0.08 -5.55
C GLY A 105 14.47 -0.91 -6.82
N ARG A 106 13.82 -2.07 -6.69
CA ARG A 106 13.32 -2.85 -7.83
C ARG A 106 11.83 -3.01 -7.67
N VAL A 107 11.09 -2.77 -8.74
CA VAL A 107 9.66 -3.08 -8.76
C VAL A 107 9.50 -4.60 -8.79
N THR A 108 8.85 -5.14 -7.76
CA THR A 108 8.55 -6.58 -7.66
C THR A 108 7.26 -6.90 -8.40
N ARG A 109 7.06 -8.18 -8.76
CA ARG A 109 5.81 -8.64 -9.41
C ARG A 109 4.58 -8.30 -8.58
N ASN A 110 4.67 -8.45 -7.25
CA ASN A 110 3.58 -8.14 -6.34
C ASN A 110 3.25 -6.65 -6.33
N ALA A 111 4.25 -5.76 -6.43
CA ALA A 111 4.02 -4.33 -6.55
C ALA A 111 3.28 -3.99 -7.85
N LEU A 112 3.67 -4.59 -8.98
CA LEU A 112 2.95 -4.42 -10.25
C LEU A 112 1.50 -4.88 -10.17
N ILE A 113 1.26 -6.05 -9.58
CA ILE A 113 -0.09 -6.57 -9.39
C ILE A 113 -0.89 -5.64 -8.48
N ALA A 114 -0.32 -5.16 -7.38
CA ALA A 114 -0.99 -4.22 -6.48
C ALA A 114 -1.34 -2.90 -7.18
N PHE A 115 -0.42 -2.31 -7.96
CA PHE A 115 -0.68 -1.11 -8.74
C PHE A 115 -1.72 -1.34 -9.83
N ALA A 116 -1.70 -2.50 -10.51
CA ALA A 116 -2.70 -2.85 -11.52
C ALA A 116 -4.09 -3.03 -10.90
N VAL A 117 -4.19 -3.78 -9.79
CA VAL A 117 -5.46 -3.98 -9.07
C VAL A 117 -5.99 -2.64 -8.55
N PHE A 118 -5.15 -1.81 -7.94
CA PHE A 118 -5.55 -0.49 -7.49
C PHE A 118 -6.02 0.39 -8.64
N GLY A 119 -5.27 0.40 -9.75
CA GLY A 119 -5.58 1.19 -10.93
C GLY A 119 -6.86 0.76 -11.64
N ILE A 120 -7.15 -0.55 -11.70
CA ILE A 120 -8.34 -1.10 -12.37
C ILE A 120 -9.58 -1.04 -11.48
N LEU A 121 -9.45 -1.34 -10.18
CA LEU A 121 -10.59 -1.48 -9.29
C LEU A 121 -11.01 -0.16 -8.65
N VAL A 122 -10.05 0.68 -8.23
CA VAL A 122 -10.32 1.85 -7.39
C VAL A 122 -10.46 3.13 -8.24
N LEU A 123 -9.56 3.33 -9.19
CA LEU A 123 -9.49 4.61 -9.91
C LEU A 123 -10.70 4.89 -10.81
N PRO A 124 -11.31 3.93 -11.54
CA PRO A 124 -12.48 4.22 -12.37
C PRO A 124 -13.70 4.66 -11.57
N ILE A 125 -13.88 4.09 -10.38
CA ILE A 125 -14.96 4.42 -9.45
C ILE A 125 -14.81 5.85 -8.93
N MET A 126 -13.57 6.28 -8.68
CA MET A 126 -13.27 7.58 -8.07
C MET A 126 -13.13 8.70 -9.11
N ALA A 127 -12.34 8.49 -10.15
CA ALA A 127 -11.96 9.51 -11.14
C ALA A 127 -12.96 9.61 -12.31
N GLY A 128 -13.85 8.62 -12.50
CA GLY A 128 -14.75 8.55 -13.64
C GLY A 128 -14.04 8.29 -14.97
N ALA A 129 -14.79 8.26 -16.06
CA ALA A 129 -14.28 7.88 -17.39
C ALA A 129 -13.16 8.80 -17.89
N SER A 130 -13.32 10.12 -17.75
CA SER A 130 -12.33 11.11 -18.15
C SER A 130 -11.05 11.02 -17.33
N GLY A 131 -11.16 10.84 -16.01
CA GLY A 131 -9.99 10.67 -15.15
C GLY A 131 -9.25 9.36 -15.36
N THR A 132 -9.96 8.30 -15.74
CA THR A 132 -9.35 7.01 -16.10
C THR A 132 -8.49 7.12 -17.36
N LEU A 133 -8.92 7.92 -18.35
CA LEU A 133 -8.16 8.13 -19.59
C LEU A 133 -6.80 8.81 -19.33
N GLN A 134 -6.75 9.73 -18.37
CA GLN A 134 -5.53 10.45 -17.97
C GLN A 134 -4.52 9.56 -17.22
N LEU A 135 -4.91 8.34 -16.81
CA LEU A 135 -3.98 7.38 -16.19
C LEU A 135 -3.03 6.74 -17.20
N ALA A 136 -3.45 6.60 -18.46
CA ALA A 136 -2.59 6.04 -19.49
C ALA A 136 -1.31 6.87 -19.70
N PRO A 137 -1.37 8.20 -19.95
CA PRO A 137 -0.16 9.00 -20.03
C PRO A 137 0.61 9.05 -18.70
N ALA A 138 -0.08 9.07 -17.55
CA ALA A 138 0.58 9.00 -16.25
C ALA A 138 1.43 7.73 -16.10
N ALA A 139 0.86 6.58 -16.45
CA ALA A 139 1.52 5.28 -16.35
C ALA A 139 2.72 5.18 -17.30
N VAL A 140 2.60 5.72 -18.52
CA VAL A 140 3.71 5.79 -19.49
C VAL A 140 4.83 6.66 -18.94
N LEU A 141 4.54 7.88 -18.47
CA LEU A 141 5.54 8.77 -17.89
C LEU A 141 6.23 8.17 -16.66
N ALA A 142 5.44 7.54 -15.79
CA ALA A 142 5.92 6.84 -14.60
C ALA A 142 6.86 5.67 -14.98
N ALA A 143 6.51 4.87 -15.98
CA ALA A 143 7.37 3.79 -16.48
C ALA A 143 8.67 4.34 -17.09
N LEU A 144 8.59 5.38 -17.91
CA LEU A 144 9.77 6.04 -18.49
C LEU A 144 10.70 6.59 -17.41
N ALA A 145 10.14 7.25 -16.40
CA ALA A 145 10.90 7.77 -15.25
C ALA A 145 11.62 6.66 -14.48
N TYR A 146 10.95 5.54 -14.23
CA TYR A 146 11.55 4.37 -13.59
C TYR A 146 12.72 3.81 -14.40
N PHE A 147 12.55 3.60 -15.71
CA PHE A 147 13.60 3.05 -16.56
C PHE A 147 14.77 4.03 -16.75
N ALA A 148 14.50 5.33 -16.86
CA ALA A 148 15.54 6.36 -16.93
C ALA A 148 16.40 6.41 -15.66
N ALA A 149 15.77 6.40 -14.48
CA ALA A 149 16.46 6.34 -13.19
C ALA A 149 17.26 5.03 -13.01
N ARG A 150 16.77 3.92 -13.57
CA ARG A 150 17.48 2.65 -13.53
C ARG A 150 18.70 2.62 -14.46
N ALA A 151 18.63 3.29 -15.60
CA ALA A 151 19.76 3.41 -16.52
C ALA A 151 20.86 4.30 -15.94
N SER A 152 20.49 5.43 -15.33
CA SER A 152 21.44 6.37 -14.72
C SER A 152 22.15 5.81 -13.48
N SER A 153 21.47 5.03 -12.65
CA SER A 153 22.08 4.37 -11.48
C SER A 153 23.11 3.29 -11.87
N ARG A 154 22.90 2.59 -13.01
CA ARG A 154 23.85 1.60 -13.53
C ARG A 154 25.14 2.22 -14.04
N SER A 155 25.05 3.36 -14.73
CA SER A 155 26.22 4.06 -15.28
C SER A 155 27.07 4.74 -14.20
N ALA A 156 26.47 5.12 -13.06
CA ALA A 156 27.20 5.64 -11.90
C ALA A 156 28.04 4.56 -11.18
N GLY A 157 27.53 3.32 -11.07
CA GLY A 157 28.25 2.22 -10.42
C GLY A 157 29.42 1.63 -11.23
N GLY A 158 29.44 1.84 -12.55
CA GLY A 158 30.54 1.39 -13.42
C GLY A 158 31.78 2.29 -13.39
N ARG A 159 31.61 3.56 -13.02
CA ARG A 159 32.68 4.58 -13.07
C ARG A 159 33.59 4.59 -11.85
N THR A 160 33.27 3.81 -10.81
CA THR A 160 34.02 3.72 -9.54
C THR A 160 34.92 2.48 -9.46
N ARG A 161 35.01 1.69 -10.53
CA ARG A 161 35.83 0.45 -10.60
C ARG A 161 36.96 0.49 -11.63
N ALA A 162 37.28 1.66 -12.16
CA ALA A 162 38.43 1.91 -13.03
C ALA A 162 39.37 2.88 -12.31
#